data_AF-A0A925DMU8-F1
#
_entry.id   AF-A0A925DMU8-F1
#
_cell.length_a   1.000
_cell.length_b   1.000
_cell.length_c   1.000
_cell.angle_alpha   90.00
_cell.angle_beta   90.00
_cell.angle_gamma   90.00
#
_symmetry.space_group_name_H-M   'P 1'
#
loop_
_entity.id
_entity.type
_entity.pdbx_description
1 polymer ?
#
loop_
_entity_poly.entity_id
_entity_poly.type
_entity_poly.pdbx_seq_one_letter_code
_entity_poly.pdbx_strand_id
1 'polypeptide(L)'
;MASAAWAAENDQIATDRPDFVESSNVVGKNRFQIETSLAGERNQANGVKDRGYATPTLLRYGVSDTWELRLETDGRIVQKTTSGAGSVTERGYGDVSLGVKWHAADAEGRRPSIGWLLHADLDSGSRQFRGDGVRPSLRAVAEWELPDKLSLGVMPGVIYDRNAAGERFVGGVFGIVLGKAWNERLRSFVELSLPQIARASNGGSLATFDIGAAYLLSNNWQIDAALARGLNKNTPDLAWTVGLSARF
;
A
#
# COMPACT_ATOMS: atom_id res chain seq x y z
N MET A 1 14.07 23.73 8.49
CA MET A 1 12.62 24.02 8.41
C MET A 1 12.14 23.86 6.96
N ALA A 2 12.32 22.70 6.30
CA ALA A 2 12.11 22.60 4.85
C ALA A 2 11.48 21.28 4.34
N SER A 3 11.00 20.37 5.20
CA SER A 3 10.35 19.13 4.75
C SER A 3 8.90 19.07 5.23
N ALA A 4 8.66 19.32 6.53
CA ALA A 4 7.35 19.78 6.99
C ALA A 4 6.90 21.06 6.26
N ALA A 5 7.85 21.90 5.79
CA ALA A 5 7.53 23.12 5.05
C ALA A 5 7.11 22.89 3.59
N TRP A 6 7.44 21.78 2.92
CA TRP A 6 6.93 21.58 1.55
C TRP A 6 5.48 21.08 1.52
N ALA A 7 5.09 20.26 2.49
CA ALA A 7 3.69 19.89 2.70
C ALA A 7 2.89 20.96 3.48
N ALA A 8 3.55 21.80 4.29
CA ALA A 8 2.90 22.91 5.00
C ALA A 8 2.88 24.25 4.24
N GLU A 9 3.79 24.52 3.28
CA GLU A 9 3.71 25.74 2.44
C GLU A 9 2.68 25.60 1.32
N ASN A 10 2.51 24.40 0.78
CA ASN A 10 1.48 24.08 -0.19
C ASN A 10 0.60 23.01 0.44
N ASP A 11 -0.54 23.41 1.00
CA ASP A 11 -1.57 22.54 1.59
C ASP A 11 -2.11 21.54 0.55
N GLN A 12 -1.27 20.60 0.12
CA GLN A 12 -1.50 19.59 -0.91
C GLN A 12 -1.86 18.27 -0.25
N ILE A 13 -2.68 17.50 -0.94
CA ILE A 13 -3.04 16.15 -0.55
C ILE A 13 -1.78 15.27 -0.48
N ALA A 14 -1.62 14.58 0.64
CA ALA A 14 -0.57 13.58 0.85
C ALA A 14 -1.23 12.20 0.83
N THR A 15 -0.91 11.40 -0.17
CA THR A 15 -1.51 10.07 -0.41
C THR A 15 -0.55 8.96 0.00
N ASP A 16 -1.10 7.81 0.38
CA ASP A 16 -0.31 6.58 0.56
C ASP A 16 -0.24 5.78 -0.75
N ARG A 17 -0.65 6.39 -1.88
CA ARG A 17 -0.73 5.78 -3.21
C ARG A 17 0.11 6.53 -4.25
N PRO A 18 0.61 5.83 -5.28
CA PRO A 18 0.38 4.41 -5.59
C PRO A 18 1.53 3.48 -5.17
N ASP A 19 2.47 3.96 -4.36
CA ASP A 19 3.57 3.20 -3.76
C ASP A 19 3.06 2.22 -2.67
N PHE A 20 3.86 1.18 -2.39
CA PHE A 20 3.63 0.25 -1.29
C PHE A 20 4.09 0.82 0.06
N VAL A 21 5.20 1.58 0.06
CA VAL A 21 5.66 2.33 1.22
C VAL A 21 4.68 3.47 1.49
N GLU A 22 3.99 3.36 2.62
CA GLU A 22 3.03 4.36 3.08
C GLU A 22 3.77 5.61 3.58
N SER A 23 3.14 6.79 3.54
CA SER A 23 3.76 8.00 4.05
C SER A 23 3.80 8.01 5.59
N SER A 24 4.85 8.61 6.15
CA SER A 24 4.98 8.88 7.58
C SER A 24 4.01 9.98 8.07
N ASN A 25 3.41 10.74 7.16
CA ASN A 25 2.50 11.84 7.47
C ASN A 25 1.06 11.37 7.67
N VAL A 26 0.33 12.10 8.52
CA VAL A 26 -1.13 11.98 8.68
C VAL A 26 -1.86 13.01 7.81
N VAL A 27 -3.14 12.78 7.53
CA VAL A 27 -3.97 13.73 6.73
C VAL A 27 -4.22 15.08 7.41
N GLY A 28 -3.91 15.22 8.70
CA GLY A 28 -4.08 16.44 9.49
C GLY A 28 -5.45 16.53 10.19
N LYS A 29 -5.52 17.32 11.26
CA LYS A 29 -6.69 17.37 12.15
C LYS A 29 -7.98 17.77 11.41
N ASN A 30 -9.06 17.04 11.68
CA ASN A 30 -10.40 17.22 11.11
C ASN A 30 -10.45 17.11 9.58
N ARG A 31 -9.48 16.46 8.95
CA ARG A 31 -9.46 16.23 7.51
C ARG A 31 -9.85 14.79 7.20
N PHE A 32 -10.65 14.64 6.15
CA PHE A 32 -11.05 13.35 5.62
C PHE A 32 -10.43 13.14 4.24
N GLN A 33 -9.93 11.94 3.97
CA GLN A 33 -9.37 11.60 2.68
C GLN A 33 -9.84 10.22 2.24
N ILE A 34 -10.15 10.10 0.96
CA ILE A 34 -10.43 8.85 0.27
C ILE A 34 -9.38 8.62 -0.80
N GLU A 35 -8.85 7.42 -0.84
CA GLU A 35 -7.92 6.96 -1.87
C GLU A 35 -8.49 5.67 -2.46
N THR A 36 -8.89 5.68 -3.72
CA THR A 36 -9.53 4.53 -4.38
C THR A 36 -8.87 4.24 -5.71
N SER A 37 -8.87 2.98 -6.13
CA SER A 37 -8.26 2.59 -7.40
C SER A 37 -8.95 1.42 -8.08
N LEU A 38 -8.60 1.24 -9.36
CA LEU A 38 -8.72 -0.04 -10.03
C LEU A 38 -7.34 -0.68 -10.07
N ALA A 39 -7.26 -1.92 -9.59
CA ALA A 39 -6.04 -2.71 -9.64
C ALA A 39 -6.27 -3.99 -10.43
N GLY A 40 -5.22 -4.46 -11.11
CA GLY A 40 -5.25 -5.72 -11.82
C GLY A 40 -3.91 -6.42 -11.77
N GLU A 41 -3.97 -7.75 -11.73
CA GLU A 41 -2.79 -8.61 -11.67
C GLU A 41 -2.92 -9.79 -12.62
N ARG A 42 -1.78 -10.33 -13.02
CA ARG A 42 -1.71 -11.57 -13.79
C ARG A 42 -0.53 -12.42 -13.33
N ASN A 43 -0.75 -13.72 -13.36
CA ASN A 43 0.28 -14.72 -13.11
C ASN A 43 0.13 -15.88 -14.11
N GLN A 44 1.25 -16.48 -14.51
CA GLN A 44 1.25 -17.70 -15.30
C GLN A 44 2.29 -18.69 -14.79
N ALA A 45 1.81 -19.80 -14.23
CA ALA A 45 2.66 -20.88 -13.74
C ALA A 45 2.11 -22.25 -14.18
N ASN A 46 2.99 -23.14 -14.64
CA ASN A 46 2.65 -24.54 -14.93
C ASN A 46 1.42 -24.75 -15.83
N GLY A 47 1.22 -23.86 -16.82
CA GLY A 47 0.07 -23.91 -17.74
C GLY A 47 -1.25 -23.40 -17.15
N VAL A 48 -1.23 -22.91 -15.91
CA VAL A 48 -2.34 -22.19 -15.26
C VAL A 48 -2.11 -20.69 -15.41
N LYS A 49 -3.17 -19.96 -15.78
CA LYS A 49 -3.18 -18.50 -15.91
C LYS A 49 -4.20 -17.92 -14.94
N ASP A 50 -3.73 -17.04 -14.08
CA ASP A 50 -4.56 -16.29 -13.15
C ASP A 50 -4.62 -14.82 -13.58
N ARG A 51 -5.82 -14.24 -13.48
CA ARG A 51 -6.06 -12.80 -13.65
C ARG A 51 -6.97 -12.32 -12.54
N GLY A 52 -6.50 -11.32 -11.80
CA GLY A 52 -7.24 -10.67 -10.73
C GLY A 52 -7.57 -9.23 -11.09
N TYR A 53 -8.71 -8.75 -10.62
CA TYR A 53 -9.06 -7.33 -10.58
C TYR A 53 -9.64 -7.01 -9.21
N ALA A 54 -9.27 -5.85 -8.67
CA ALA A 54 -9.73 -5.37 -7.38
C ALA A 54 -10.15 -3.89 -7.48
N THR A 55 -10.86 -3.40 -6.46
CA THR A 55 -11.19 -1.97 -6.33
C THR A 55 -10.72 -1.43 -4.97
N PRO A 56 -9.40 -1.41 -4.69
CA PRO A 56 -8.89 -1.02 -3.39
C PRO A 56 -9.38 0.36 -2.99
N THR A 57 -9.72 0.52 -1.71
CA THR A 57 -10.18 1.79 -1.16
C THR A 57 -9.67 1.95 0.26
N LEU A 58 -9.08 3.11 0.53
CA LEU A 58 -8.61 3.54 1.84
C LEU A 58 -9.34 4.84 2.22
N LEU A 59 -9.96 4.82 3.39
CA LEU A 59 -10.56 5.99 4.04
C LEU A 59 -9.68 6.40 5.21
N ARG A 60 -9.37 7.69 5.30
CA ARG A 60 -8.46 8.25 6.30
C ARG A 60 -9.15 9.43 6.98
N TYR A 61 -9.06 9.48 8.31
CA TYR A 61 -9.59 10.60 9.09
C TYR A 61 -8.58 11.05 10.14
N GLY A 62 -8.13 12.30 10.04
CA GLY A 62 -7.20 12.88 10.99
C GLY A 62 -7.90 13.35 12.26
N VAL A 63 -7.64 12.65 13.36
CA VAL A 63 -8.19 12.97 14.69
C VAL A 63 -7.41 14.12 15.34
N SER A 64 -6.12 14.22 15.02
CA SER A 64 -5.26 15.32 15.44
C SER A 64 -4.18 15.57 14.37
N ASP A 65 -3.28 16.50 14.63
CA ASP A 65 -2.14 16.78 13.74
C ASP A 65 -1.11 15.64 13.73
N THR A 66 -1.24 14.64 14.60
CA THR A 66 -0.33 13.48 14.68
C THR A 66 -1.02 12.13 14.62
N TRP A 67 -2.35 12.06 14.65
CA TRP A 67 -3.10 10.80 14.69
C TRP A 67 -4.16 10.72 13.60
N GLU A 68 -4.21 9.58 12.93
CA GLU A 68 -5.15 9.28 11.86
C GLU A 68 -5.78 7.90 12.07
N LEU A 69 -7.10 7.81 11.86
CA LEU A 69 -7.85 6.57 11.79
C LEU A 69 -8.00 6.14 10.33
N ARG A 70 -7.95 4.83 10.09
CA ARG A 70 -7.93 4.25 8.75
C ARG A 70 -8.91 3.10 8.63
N LEU A 71 -9.59 3.04 7.49
CA LEU A 71 -10.40 1.91 7.07
C LEU A 71 -10.00 1.56 5.64
N GLU A 72 -9.53 0.34 5.43
CA GLU A 72 -9.00 -0.12 4.15
C GLU A 72 -9.72 -1.38 3.68
N THR A 73 -9.79 -1.60 2.38
CA THR A 73 -10.22 -2.87 1.79
C THR A 73 -9.70 -2.99 0.36
N ASP A 74 -9.44 -4.22 -0.10
CA ASP A 74 -9.26 -4.53 -1.53
C ASP A 74 -10.55 -4.32 -2.35
N GLY A 75 -11.68 -4.09 -1.67
CA GLY A 75 -12.97 -3.82 -2.27
C GLY A 75 -13.49 -5.03 -3.02
N ARG A 76 -13.97 -4.83 -4.25
CA ARG A 76 -14.58 -5.87 -5.07
C ARG A 76 -13.51 -6.65 -5.83
N ILE A 77 -13.39 -7.95 -5.58
CA ILE A 77 -12.39 -8.82 -6.19
C ILE A 77 -13.00 -9.76 -7.24
N VAL A 78 -12.47 -9.76 -8.45
CA VAL A 78 -12.81 -10.72 -9.52
C VAL A 78 -11.55 -11.48 -9.91
N GLN A 79 -11.53 -12.78 -9.64
CA GLN A 79 -10.40 -13.65 -9.98
C GLN A 79 -10.81 -14.69 -11.01
N LYS A 80 -10.06 -14.79 -12.11
CA LYS A 80 -10.26 -15.77 -13.17
C LYS A 80 -9.02 -16.65 -13.29
N THR A 81 -9.22 -17.94 -13.05
CA THR A 81 -8.21 -18.99 -13.25
C THR A 81 -8.54 -19.74 -14.54
N THR A 82 -7.55 -19.96 -15.39
CA THR A 82 -7.68 -20.70 -16.66
C THR A 82 -6.60 -21.76 -16.74
N SER A 83 -6.99 -23.00 -17.01
CA SER A 83 -6.09 -24.15 -17.18
C SER A 83 -6.52 -25.00 -18.38
N GLY A 84 -5.80 -26.08 -18.65
CA GLY A 84 -6.19 -27.05 -19.69
C GLY A 84 -7.55 -27.71 -19.45
N ALA A 85 -8.08 -27.66 -18.21
CA ALA A 85 -9.38 -28.21 -17.84
C ALA A 85 -10.55 -27.22 -18.02
N GLY A 86 -10.28 -25.95 -18.34
CA GLY A 86 -11.30 -24.90 -18.50
C GLY A 86 -10.98 -23.64 -17.71
N SER A 87 -12.01 -22.83 -17.43
CA SER A 87 -11.86 -21.59 -16.67
C SER A 87 -12.90 -21.48 -15.55
N VAL A 88 -12.44 -21.03 -14.39
CA VAL A 88 -13.25 -20.71 -13.22
C VAL A 88 -13.15 -19.21 -12.95
N THR A 89 -14.25 -18.60 -12.50
CA THR A 89 -14.26 -17.18 -12.11
C THR A 89 -14.94 -17.00 -10.77
N GLU A 90 -14.21 -16.47 -9.81
CA GLU A 90 -14.67 -16.18 -8.46
C GLU A 90 -14.90 -14.68 -8.26
N ARG A 91 -15.88 -14.36 -7.42
CA ARG A 91 -16.39 -13.00 -7.25
C ARG A 91 -16.82 -12.78 -5.80
N GLY A 92 -16.30 -11.74 -5.19
CA GLY A 92 -16.57 -11.39 -3.81
C GLY A 92 -15.92 -10.07 -3.43
N TYR A 93 -15.81 -9.86 -2.14
CA TYR A 93 -15.18 -8.71 -1.52
C TYR A 93 -13.99 -9.15 -0.69
N GLY A 94 -12.94 -8.33 -0.69
CA GLY A 94 -11.80 -8.50 0.21
C GLY A 94 -12.19 -8.19 1.65
N ASP A 95 -11.27 -8.52 2.55
CA ASP A 95 -11.37 -8.18 3.96
C ASP A 95 -11.36 -6.66 4.17
N VAL A 96 -11.93 -6.21 5.29
CA VAL A 96 -11.82 -4.83 5.76
C VAL A 96 -10.72 -4.78 6.81
N SER A 97 -9.83 -3.79 6.70
CA SER A 97 -8.82 -3.48 7.69
C SER A 97 -9.20 -2.25 8.49
N LEU A 98 -8.97 -2.29 9.80
CA LEU A 98 -9.02 -1.11 10.66
C LEU A 98 -7.59 -0.73 11.04
N GLY A 99 -7.28 0.56 10.96
CA GLY A 99 -5.93 1.05 11.20
C GLY A 99 -5.86 2.33 12.00
N VAL A 100 -4.70 2.55 12.61
CA VAL A 100 -4.29 3.81 13.21
C VAL A 100 -2.89 4.14 12.73
N LYS A 101 -2.68 5.38 12.31
CA LYS A 101 -1.36 5.95 12.01
C LYS A 101 -1.02 7.02 13.04
N TRP A 102 0.19 6.95 13.55
CA TRP A 102 0.78 7.96 14.42
C TRP A 102 2.02 8.56 13.76
N HIS A 103 1.97 9.85 13.47
CA HIS A 103 3.14 10.63 13.09
C HIS A 103 3.95 10.97 14.34
N ALA A 104 5.10 10.33 14.49
CA ALA A 104 5.90 10.36 15.71
C ALA A 104 6.98 11.44 15.71
N ALA A 105 7.50 11.81 14.54
CA ALA A 105 8.53 12.84 14.42
C ALA A 105 8.54 13.46 13.02
N ASP A 106 8.73 14.79 12.97
CA ASP A 106 9.02 15.52 11.76
C ASP A 106 10.46 15.29 11.28
N ALA A 107 10.69 15.43 9.98
CA ALA A 107 12.04 15.47 9.43
C ALA A 107 12.79 16.73 9.88
N GLU A 108 14.00 16.54 10.42
CA GLU A 108 14.86 17.62 10.91
C GLU A 108 16.33 17.42 10.50
N GLY A 109 16.80 18.24 9.55
CA GLY A 109 18.16 18.16 9.04
C GLY A 109 18.42 16.82 8.36
N ARG A 110 19.18 15.93 9.03
CA ARG A 110 19.45 14.55 8.56
C ARG A 110 18.51 13.50 9.16
N ARG A 111 17.67 13.89 10.12
CA ARG A 111 16.71 12.99 10.76
C ARG A 111 15.50 12.79 9.84
N PRO A 112 15.05 11.55 9.63
CA PRO A 112 13.85 11.29 8.85
C PRO A 112 12.60 11.74 9.61
N SER A 113 11.53 11.96 8.86
CA SER A 113 10.17 11.89 9.39
C SER A 113 9.83 10.44 9.74
N ILE A 114 9.14 10.21 10.86
CA ILE A 114 8.80 8.88 11.36
C ILE A 114 7.29 8.73 11.57
N GLY A 115 6.73 7.66 11.00
CA GLY A 115 5.35 7.25 11.21
C GLY A 115 5.26 5.81 11.69
N TRP A 116 4.26 5.51 12.54
CA TRP A 116 3.91 4.17 12.96
C TRP A 116 2.50 3.83 12.52
N LEU A 117 2.32 2.61 12.02
CA LEU A 117 1.04 2.14 11.55
C LEU A 117 0.71 0.81 12.21
N LEU A 118 -0.46 0.76 12.83
CA LEU A 118 -1.04 -0.44 13.39
C LEU A 118 -2.32 -0.76 12.62
N HIS A 119 -2.41 -1.95 12.05
CA HIS A 119 -3.59 -2.44 11.34
C HIS A 119 -4.08 -3.76 11.90
N ALA A 120 -5.35 -4.05 11.64
CA ALA A 120 -5.96 -5.34 11.83
C ALA A 120 -6.89 -5.65 10.66
N ASP A 121 -6.47 -6.58 9.80
CA ASP A 121 -7.35 -7.13 8.77
C ASP A 121 -8.37 -8.06 9.45
N LEU A 122 -9.65 -7.81 9.17
CA LEU A 122 -10.77 -8.56 9.73
C LEU A 122 -11.18 -9.65 8.75
N ASP A 123 -11.69 -10.77 9.25
CA ASP A 123 -12.22 -11.87 8.45
C ASP A 123 -13.66 -11.57 7.95
N SER A 124 -13.84 -10.40 7.35
CA SER A 124 -15.14 -9.84 6.94
C SER A 124 -15.47 -10.06 5.46
N GLY A 125 -14.49 -10.47 4.66
CA GLY A 125 -14.61 -10.64 3.22
C GLY A 125 -15.43 -11.87 2.81
N SER A 126 -15.57 -12.05 1.50
CA SER A 126 -16.20 -13.25 0.94
C SER A 126 -15.35 -14.48 1.18
N ARG A 127 -15.98 -15.65 1.37
CA ARG A 127 -15.33 -16.90 1.81
C ARG A 127 -14.03 -17.24 1.06
N GLN A 128 -13.98 -17.00 -0.25
CA GLN A 128 -12.83 -17.30 -1.10
C GLN A 128 -11.70 -16.24 -1.09
N PHE A 129 -11.97 -15.05 -0.56
CA PHE A 129 -11.02 -13.92 -0.49
C PHE A 129 -10.76 -13.44 0.95
N ARG A 130 -11.31 -14.16 1.92
CA ARG A 130 -11.22 -13.86 3.34
C ARG A 130 -10.07 -14.66 3.96
N GLY A 131 -9.19 -14.00 4.70
CA GLY A 131 -8.17 -14.71 5.49
C GLY A 131 -8.71 -15.25 6.82
N ASP A 132 -7.88 -16.00 7.55
CA ASP A 132 -8.33 -16.76 8.73
C ASP A 132 -8.21 -15.96 10.03
N GLY A 133 -9.34 -15.37 10.44
CA GLY A 133 -9.46 -14.55 11.64
C GLY A 133 -8.77 -13.19 11.52
N VAL A 134 -8.62 -12.52 12.66
CA VAL A 134 -7.98 -11.20 12.73
C VAL A 134 -6.48 -11.32 12.53
N ARG A 135 -5.95 -10.54 11.58
CA ARG A 135 -4.52 -10.51 11.22
C ARG A 135 -3.94 -9.13 11.50
N PRO A 136 -3.30 -8.93 12.66
CA PRO A 136 -2.71 -7.65 12.99
C PRO A 136 -1.36 -7.46 12.31
N SER A 137 -1.04 -6.20 12.01
CA SER A 137 0.27 -5.81 11.50
C SER A 137 0.76 -4.51 12.11
N LEU A 138 2.08 -4.40 12.26
CA LEU A 138 2.76 -3.20 12.75
C LEU A 138 3.83 -2.82 11.73
N ARG A 139 3.81 -1.57 11.28
CA ARG A 139 4.80 -1.01 10.35
C ARG A 139 5.36 0.28 10.91
N ALA A 140 6.64 0.52 10.68
CA ALA A 140 7.28 1.80 10.89
C ALA A 140 7.70 2.34 9.53
N VAL A 141 7.54 3.64 9.32
CA VAL A 141 7.98 4.33 8.10
C VAL A 141 8.98 5.39 8.49
N ALA A 142 10.11 5.44 7.78
CA ALA A 142 11.06 6.54 7.83
C ALA A 142 11.19 7.19 6.47
N GLU A 143 11.03 8.52 6.40
CA GLU A 143 11.11 9.29 5.16
C GLU A 143 12.17 10.39 5.25
N TRP A 144 13.02 10.48 4.23
CA TRP A 144 14.01 11.54 4.06
C TRP A 144 13.70 12.35 2.80
N GLU A 145 13.75 13.67 2.95
CA GLU A 145 13.93 14.57 1.81
C GLU A 145 15.42 14.68 1.48
N LEU A 146 15.73 14.48 0.20
CA LEU A 146 17.09 14.49 -0.33
C LEU A 146 17.28 15.69 -1.27
N PRO A 147 18.54 16.07 -1.58
CA PRO A 147 18.82 17.06 -2.60
C PRO A 147 18.15 16.73 -3.95
N ASP A 148 18.00 17.74 -4.79
CA ASP A 148 17.41 17.61 -6.13
C ASP A 148 15.95 17.13 -6.13
N LYS A 149 15.15 17.43 -5.10
CA LYS A 149 13.73 17.03 -5.03
C LYS A 149 13.54 15.51 -5.07
N LEU A 150 14.52 14.77 -4.53
CA LEU A 150 14.43 13.34 -4.32
C LEU A 150 13.88 13.07 -2.91
N SER A 151 13.15 11.98 -2.74
CA SER A 151 12.74 11.50 -1.43
C SER A 151 13.04 10.00 -1.30
N LEU A 152 13.36 9.56 -0.09
CA LEU A 152 13.59 8.15 0.22
C LEU A 152 12.66 7.72 1.35
N GLY A 153 11.85 6.70 1.11
CA GLY A 153 11.02 6.05 2.12
C GLY A 153 11.50 4.64 2.42
N VAL A 154 11.51 4.24 3.68
CA VAL A 154 11.83 2.88 4.13
C VAL A 154 10.78 2.43 5.13
N MET A 155 10.19 1.26 4.90
CA MET A 155 9.10 0.73 5.72
C MET A 155 9.33 -0.73 6.13
N PRO A 156 9.99 -1.00 7.27
CA PRO A 156 9.94 -2.30 7.90
C PRO A 156 8.62 -2.53 8.63
N GLY A 157 8.20 -3.80 8.73
CA GLY A 157 7.05 -4.18 9.51
C GLY A 157 7.00 -5.66 9.81
N VAL A 158 5.99 -6.04 10.58
CA VAL A 158 5.65 -7.42 10.92
C VAL A 158 4.16 -7.64 10.77
N ILE A 159 3.80 -8.83 10.32
CA ILE A 159 2.42 -9.30 10.20
C ILE A 159 2.27 -10.57 11.03
N TYR A 160 1.11 -10.74 11.65
CA TYR A 160 0.73 -11.99 12.30
C TYR A 160 -0.43 -12.62 11.56
N ASP A 161 -0.20 -13.82 11.03
CA ASP A 161 -1.13 -14.47 10.11
C ASP A 161 -1.19 -15.98 10.37
N ARG A 162 -2.07 -16.69 9.66
CA ARG A 162 -2.23 -18.13 9.65
C ARG A 162 -1.95 -18.69 8.27
N ASN A 163 -1.20 -19.77 8.22
CA ASN A 163 -0.97 -20.50 6.97
C ASN A 163 -2.21 -21.34 6.60
N ALA A 164 -2.15 -22.00 5.43
CA ALA A 164 -3.23 -22.86 4.94
C ALA A 164 -3.53 -24.09 5.85
N ALA A 165 -2.61 -24.46 6.74
CA ALA A 165 -2.81 -25.51 7.74
C ALA A 165 -3.46 -24.98 9.04
N GLY A 166 -3.75 -23.68 9.12
CA GLY A 166 -4.32 -23.00 10.28
C GLY A 166 -3.29 -22.65 11.37
N GLU A 167 -2.00 -22.85 11.10
CA GLU A 167 -0.93 -22.56 12.05
C GLU A 167 -0.54 -21.08 12.00
N ARG A 168 -0.39 -20.48 13.18
CA ARG A 168 -0.02 -19.07 13.32
C ARG A 168 1.48 -18.86 13.04
N PHE A 169 1.80 -17.80 12.31
CA PHE A 169 3.17 -17.38 12.07
C PHE A 169 3.32 -15.85 12.11
N VAL A 170 4.56 -15.41 12.31
CA VAL A 170 4.96 -14.01 12.14
C VAL A 170 5.72 -13.90 10.83
N GLY A 171 5.25 -13.02 9.95
CA GLY A 171 5.93 -12.64 8.71
C GLY A 171 6.57 -11.26 8.83
N GLY A 172 7.60 -11.01 8.04
CA GLY A 172 8.15 -9.67 7.85
C GLY A 172 7.44 -8.92 6.74
N VAL A 173 7.46 -7.59 6.80
CA VAL A 173 7.10 -6.66 5.74
C VAL A 173 8.29 -5.74 5.52
N PHE A 174 8.62 -5.44 4.27
CA PHE A 174 9.66 -4.47 3.98
C PHE A 174 9.36 -3.73 2.67
N GLY A 175 9.56 -2.42 2.65
CA GLY A 175 9.51 -1.62 1.44
C GLY A 175 10.61 -0.56 1.44
N ILE A 176 11.08 -0.21 0.26
CA ILE A 176 11.96 0.94 0.05
C ILE A 176 11.60 1.62 -1.28
N VAL A 177 11.36 2.93 -1.21
CA VAL A 177 10.92 3.74 -2.34
C VAL A 177 11.84 4.95 -2.53
N LEU A 178 12.23 5.21 -3.78
CA LEU A 178 12.92 6.43 -4.18
C LEU A 178 11.99 7.26 -5.06
N GLY A 179 11.55 8.41 -4.55
CA GLY A 179 10.69 9.36 -5.24
C GLY A 179 11.46 10.50 -5.87
N LYS A 180 10.92 11.08 -6.95
CA LYS A 180 11.39 12.29 -7.61
C LYS A 180 10.20 13.21 -7.90
N ALA A 181 10.24 14.43 -7.37
CA ALA A 181 9.32 15.49 -7.79
C ALA A 181 9.89 16.24 -9.00
N TRP A 182 9.19 16.17 -10.13
CA TRP A 182 9.59 16.86 -11.37
C TRP A 182 9.17 18.32 -11.34
N ASN A 183 7.99 18.59 -10.79
CA ASN A 183 7.43 19.90 -10.53
C ASN A 183 6.48 19.80 -9.32
N GLU A 184 5.75 20.87 -9.02
CA GLU A 184 4.82 20.95 -7.87
C GLU A 184 3.61 20.02 -7.97
N ARG A 185 3.38 19.36 -9.12
CA ARG A 185 2.21 18.50 -9.37
C ARG A 185 2.57 17.08 -9.75
N LEU A 186 3.71 16.84 -10.40
CA LEU A 186 4.10 15.55 -10.94
C LEU A 186 5.26 14.95 -10.14
N ARG A 187 5.01 13.79 -9.53
CA ARG A 187 6.02 12.92 -8.93
C ARG A 187 6.08 11.56 -9.61
N SER A 188 7.25 10.94 -9.62
CA SER A 188 7.42 9.53 -9.99
C SER A 188 8.27 8.82 -8.96
N PHE A 189 8.22 7.49 -8.93
CA PHE A 189 9.06 6.69 -8.05
C PHE A 189 9.49 5.37 -8.68
N VAL A 190 10.49 4.78 -8.05
CA VAL A 190 10.85 3.37 -8.19
C VAL A 190 10.88 2.76 -6.80
N GLU A 191 10.45 1.50 -6.67
CA GLU A 191 10.25 0.87 -5.38
C GLU A 191 10.58 -0.63 -5.43
N LEU A 192 11.08 -1.13 -4.30
CA LEU A 192 11.18 -2.55 -4.00
C LEU A 192 10.25 -2.87 -2.84
N SER A 193 9.27 -3.74 -3.08
CA SER A 193 8.23 -4.09 -2.12
C SER A 193 8.30 -5.56 -1.76
N LEU A 194 8.30 -5.87 -0.47
CA LEU A 194 8.18 -7.21 0.08
C LEU A 194 7.00 -7.24 1.06
N PRO A 195 5.76 -7.38 0.55
CA PRO A 195 4.56 -7.36 1.38
C PRO A 195 4.49 -8.55 2.34
N GLN A 196 5.23 -9.62 2.05
CA GLN A 196 5.41 -10.74 2.96
C GLN A 196 6.84 -11.31 2.84
N ILE A 197 7.48 -11.52 3.98
CA ILE A 197 8.72 -12.27 4.14
C ILE A 197 8.42 -13.43 5.08
N ALA A 198 8.31 -14.64 4.54
CA ALA A 198 7.92 -15.82 5.30
C ALA A 198 8.64 -17.08 4.80
N ARG A 199 8.62 -18.14 5.61
CA ARG A 199 9.11 -19.46 5.21
C ARG A 199 8.21 -20.04 4.12
N ALA A 200 8.75 -20.94 3.30
CA ALA A 200 7.99 -21.62 2.24
C ALA A 200 6.75 -22.35 2.77
N SER A 201 6.81 -22.93 3.99
CA SER A 201 5.66 -23.55 4.65
C SER A 201 4.52 -22.58 4.96
N ASN A 202 4.80 -21.28 4.96
CA ASN A 202 3.85 -20.21 5.28
C ASN A 202 3.57 -19.34 4.04
N GLY A 203 3.69 -19.91 2.83
CA GLY A 203 3.47 -19.19 1.56
C GLY A 203 4.70 -18.53 0.96
N GLY A 204 5.83 -18.50 1.68
CA GLY A 204 7.08 -17.92 1.19
C GLY A 204 7.06 -16.39 1.13
N SER A 205 8.15 -15.82 0.62
CA SER A 205 8.25 -14.37 0.44
C SER A 205 7.63 -13.92 -0.88
N LEU A 206 6.98 -12.77 -0.84
CA LEU A 206 6.50 -12.01 -2.00
C LEU A 206 7.44 -10.84 -2.23
N ALA A 207 7.77 -10.54 -3.48
CA ALA A 207 8.68 -9.45 -3.81
C ALA A 207 8.37 -8.86 -5.19
N THR A 208 8.21 -7.54 -5.28
CA THR A 208 7.98 -6.81 -6.53
C THR A 208 8.98 -5.67 -6.70
N PHE A 209 9.25 -5.33 -7.96
CA PHE A 209 9.87 -4.07 -8.34
C PHE A 209 8.85 -3.20 -9.06
N ASP A 210 8.64 -2.00 -8.54
CA ASP A 210 7.50 -1.17 -8.88
C ASP A 210 7.97 0.17 -9.43
N ILE A 211 7.24 0.68 -10.42
CA ILE A 211 7.42 2.02 -10.95
C ILE A 211 6.06 2.70 -11.00
N GLY A 212 6.01 3.99 -10.70
CA GLY A 212 4.75 4.71 -10.74
C GLY A 212 4.92 6.21 -10.79
N ALA A 213 3.78 6.88 -10.96
CA ALA A 213 3.68 8.33 -10.96
C ALA A 213 2.34 8.78 -10.36
N ALA A 214 2.37 9.96 -9.78
CA ALA A 214 1.20 10.66 -9.26
C ALA A 214 1.18 12.10 -9.76
N TYR A 215 -0.01 12.58 -10.10
CA TYR A 215 -0.25 13.91 -10.60
C TYR A 215 -1.35 14.61 -9.80
N LEU A 216 -1.04 15.79 -9.26
CA LEU A 216 -1.99 16.65 -8.57
C LEU A 216 -2.86 17.41 -9.58
N LEU A 217 -4.16 17.11 -9.59
CA LEU A 217 -5.17 17.88 -10.31
C LEU A 217 -5.43 19.22 -9.60
N SER A 218 -5.38 19.19 -8.26
CA SER A 218 -5.45 20.36 -7.38
C SER A 218 -4.80 20.01 -6.03
N ASN A 219 -4.79 20.96 -5.10
CA ASN A 219 -4.35 20.72 -3.73
C ASN A 219 -5.15 19.63 -3.00
N ASN A 220 -6.34 19.26 -3.48
CA ASN A 220 -7.20 18.26 -2.83
C ASN A 220 -7.48 17.02 -3.69
N TRP A 221 -6.90 16.94 -4.89
CA TRP A 221 -7.21 15.86 -5.84
C TRP A 221 -5.94 15.37 -6.53
N GLN A 222 -5.74 14.06 -6.51
CA GLN A 222 -4.62 13.37 -7.15
C GLN A 222 -5.13 12.24 -8.04
N ILE A 223 -4.50 12.05 -9.20
CA ILE A 223 -4.57 10.81 -9.97
C ILE A 223 -3.21 10.14 -9.98
N ASP A 224 -3.19 8.82 -10.02
CA ASP A 224 -1.96 8.05 -9.96
C ASP A 224 -2.04 6.76 -10.78
N ALA A 225 -0.87 6.23 -11.14
CA ALA A 225 -0.74 4.92 -11.72
C ALA A 225 0.60 4.28 -11.36
N ALA A 226 0.60 2.96 -11.20
CA ALA A 226 1.82 2.18 -11.00
C ALA A 226 1.76 0.84 -11.73
N LEU A 227 2.95 0.29 -12.00
CA LEU A 227 3.20 -1.02 -12.57
C LEU A 227 4.18 -1.75 -11.66
N ALA A 228 3.84 -2.97 -11.28
CA ALA A 228 4.63 -3.83 -10.40
C ALA A 228 5.01 -5.11 -11.12
N ARG A 229 6.28 -5.51 -11.05
CA ARG A 229 6.79 -6.77 -11.61
C ARG A 229 7.22 -7.70 -10.51
N GLY A 230 6.69 -8.94 -10.49
CA GLY A 230 7.12 -9.98 -9.58
C GLY A 230 8.59 -10.35 -9.76
N LEU A 231 9.31 -10.48 -8.64
CA LEU A 231 10.74 -10.83 -8.58
C LEU A 231 10.97 -12.30 -8.22
N ASN A 232 9.93 -13.03 -7.84
CA ASN A 232 10.00 -14.44 -7.50
C ASN A 232 8.74 -15.20 -7.94
N LYS A 233 8.77 -16.54 -7.82
CA LYS A 233 7.70 -17.43 -8.29
C LYS A 233 6.43 -17.42 -7.43
N ASN A 234 6.48 -16.84 -6.23
CA ASN A 234 5.32 -16.74 -5.35
C ASN A 234 4.51 -15.46 -5.62
N THR A 235 5.08 -14.53 -6.38
CA THR A 235 4.50 -13.20 -6.63
C THR A 235 3.88 -13.17 -8.02
N PRO A 236 2.72 -12.50 -8.22
CA PRO A 236 2.18 -12.30 -9.57
C PRO A 236 3.22 -11.70 -10.52
N ASP A 237 3.27 -12.21 -11.75
CA ASP A 237 4.25 -11.78 -12.76
C ASP A 237 4.19 -10.27 -13.03
N LEU A 238 2.97 -9.73 -13.09
CA LEU A 238 2.71 -8.32 -13.35
C LEU A 238 1.43 -7.87 -12.64
N ALA A 239 1.50 -6.74 -11.97
CA ALA A 239 0.34 -6.01 -11.45
C ALA A 239 0.37 -4.55 -11.88
N TRP A 240 -0.78 -3.90 -11.89
CA TRP A 240 -0.94 -2.49 -12.20
C TRP A 240 -2.06 -1.90 -11.36
N THR A 241 -2.01 -0.58 -11.17
CA THR A 241 -3.09 0.16 -10.53
C THR A 241 -3.26 1.53 -11.17
N VAL A 242 -4.49 2.05 -11.18
CA VAL A 242 -4.82 3.43 -11.51
C VAL A 242 -5.75 3.97 -10.43
N GLY A 243 -5.35 5.07 -9.78
CA GLY A 243 -6.02 5.60 -8.60
C GLY A 243 -6.52 7.03 -8.77
N LEU A 244 -7.47 7.36 -7.90
CA LEU A 244 -8.00 8.69 -7.65
C LEU A 244 -8.07 8.91 -6.14
N SER A 245 -7.52 10.02 -5.68
CA SER A 245 -7.54 10.40 -4.28
C SER A 245 -8.11 11.80 -4.10
N ALA A 246 -8.90 11.99 -3.04
CA ALA A 246 -9.57 13.24 -2.73
C ALA A 246 -9.54 13.55 -1.23
N ARG A 247 -9.30 14.82 -0.88
CA ARG A 247 -9.26 15.32 0.51
C ARG A 247 -10.32 16.39 0.75
N PHE A 248 -10.95 16.36 1.91
CA PHE A 248 -12.06 17.21 2.35
C PHE A 248 -11.80 17.81 3.73
#